data_AF-A0A7K3PF03-F1
#
_entry.id   AF-A0A7K3PF03-F1
#
_cell.length_a   1.000
_cell.length_b   1.000
_cell.length_c   1.000
_cell.angle_alpha   90.00
_cell.angle_beta   90.00
_cell.angle_gamma   90.00
#
_symmetry.space_group_name_H-M   'P 1'
#
loop_
_entity.id
_entity.type
_entity.pdbx_description
1 polymer ?
#
loop_
_entity_poly.entity_id
_entity_poly.type
_entity_poly.pdbx_seq_one_letter_code
_entity_poly.pdbx_strand_id
1 'polypeptide(L)'
;MTSTPHHPDLRSQLETLATEAFRPELAEIDQMPTLDIARLMNGEDAAVPAAVAERLPEIAAAIDAVAARMARGGRLVYAGAGTAGR
;
A
#
# COMPACT_ATOMS: atom_id res chain seq x y z
N MET A 1 23.54 18.44 21.97
CA MET A 1 23.75 17.02 21.62
C MET A 1 22.51 16.25 22.02
N THR A 2 21.48 16.24 21.17
CA THR A 2 20.26 15.47 21.41
C THR A 2 20.54 14.01 21.03
N SER A 3 20.56 13.13 22.02
CA SER A 3 20.65 11.68 21.84
C SER A 3 19.49 11.23 20.95
N THR A 4 19.79 10.70 19.76
CA THR A 4 18.78 10.02 18.93
C THR A 4 18.29 8.80 19.71
N PRO A 5 17.01 8.71 20.07
CA PRO A 5 16.52 7.53 20.76
C PRO A 5 16.65 6.32 19.82
N HIS A 6 17.36 5.30 20.30
CA HIS A 6 17.56 4.06 19.57
C HIS A 6 16.38 3.15 19.88
N HIS A 7 15.53 2.89 18.87
CA HIS A 7 14.36 2.00 18.96
C HIS A 7 14.64 0.70 18.21
N PRO A 8 15.48 -0.20 18.74
CA PRO A 8 15.81 -1.46 18.08
C PRO A 8 14.56 -2.32 17.83
N ASP A 9 13.62 -2.32 18.77
CA ASP A 9 12.36 -3.07 18.66
C ASP A 9 11.48 -2.58 17.50
N LEU A 10 11.44 -1.26 17.26
CA LEU A 10 10.68 -0.69 16.16
C LEU A 10 11.29 -1.09 14.81
N ARG A 11 12.62 -1.02 14.66
CA ARG A 11 13.28 -1.46 13.42
C ARG A 11 12.98 -2.92 13.10
N SER A 12 13.10 -3.80 14.10
CA SER A 12 12.77 -5.20 13.93
C SER A 12 11.30 -5.41 13.53
N GLN A 13 10.36 -4.61 14.03
CA GLN A 13 8.96 -4.68 13.61
C GLN A 13 8.77 -4.22 12.18
N LEU A 14 9.35 -3.08 11.78
CA LEU A 14 9.23 -2.54 10.42
C LEU A 14 9.79 -3.49 9.36
N GLU A 15 10.90 -4.18 9.66
CA GLU A 15 11.50 -5.19 8.78
C GLU A 15 10.55 -6.34 8.42
N THR A 16 9.51 -6.60 9.23
CA THR A 16 8.50 -7.63 8.95
C THR A 16 7.35 -7.12 8.06
N LEU A 17 7.22 -5.82 7.86
CA LEU A 17 6.11 -5.22 7.12
C LEU A 17 6.47 -5.10 5.64
N ALA A 18 5.66 -5.73 4.78
CA ALA A 18 5.88 -5.67 3.33
C ALA A 18 5.90 -4.22 2.78
N THR A 19 5.13 -3.30 3.38
CA THR A 19 5.06 -1.89 2.94
C THR A 19 6.30 -1.07 3.32
N GLU A 20 7.11 -1.55 4.26
CA GLU A 20 8.36 -0.91 4.71
C GLU A 20 9.60 -1.64 4.18
N ALA A 21 9.40 -2.67 3.35
CA ALA A 21 10.47 -3.50 2.84
C ALA A 21 11.42 -2.71 1.93
N PHE A 22 12.71 -2.85 2.19
CA PHE A 22 13.77 -2.35 1.31
C PHE A 22 13.99 -3.33 0.15
N ARG A 23 14.07 -2.80 -1.08
CA ARG A 23 14.36 -3.56 -2.31
C ARG A 23 15.79 -3.27 -2.80
N PRO A 24 16.79 -4.13 -2.51
CA PRO A 24 18.20 -3.88 -2.84
C PRO A 24 18.44 -3.66 -4.33
N GLU A 25 17.64 -4.26 -5.20
CA GLU A 25 17.72 -4.08 -6.65
C GLU A 25 17.34 -2.67 -7.11
N LEU A 26 16.70 -1.86 -6.25
CA LEU A 26 16.32 -0.46 -6.51
C LEU A 26 17.17 0.54 -5.71
N ALA A 27 18.29 0.10 -5.11
CA ALA A 27 19.10 0.93 -4.22
C ALA A 27 19.63 2.22 -4.87
N GLU A 28 19.91 2.19 -6.17
CA GLU A 28 20.49 3.31 -6.94
C GLU A 28 19.46 3.98 -7.87
N ILE A 29 18.16 3.88 -7.54
CA ILE A 29 17.08 4.47 -8.36
C ILE A 29 17.26 5.99 -8.58
N ASP A 30 17.88 6.68 -7.63
CA ASP A 30 18.16 8.12 -7.67
C ASP A 30 19.26 8.50 -8.68
N GLN A 31 20.06 7.53 -9.13
CA GLN A 31 21.13 7.72 -10.12
C GLN A 31 20.69 7.37 -11.55
N MET A 32 19.49 6.81 -11.72
CA MET A 32 18.97 6.42 -13.02
C MET A 32 18.56 7.64 -13.88
N PRO A 33 18.63 7.55 -15.22
CA PRO A 33 18.01 8.55 -16.08
C PRO A 33 16.52 8.67 -15.78
N THR A 34 15.98 9.89 -15.82
CA THR A 34 14.58 10.18 -15.47
C THR A 34 13.57 9.32 -16.24
N LEU A 35 13.84 9.05 -17.53
CA LEU A 35 12.97 8.20 -18.35
C LEU A 35 12.93 6.76 -17.81
N ASP A 36 14.04 6.25 -17.30
CA ASP A 36 14.12 4.88 -16.79
C ASP A 36 13.47 4.77 -15.42
N ILE A 37 13.56 5.81 -14.56
CA ILE A 37 12.77 5.91 -13.33
C ILE A 37 11.27 5.86 -13.65
N ALA A 38 10.82 6.66 -14.62
CA ALA A 38 9.41 6.69 -15.01
C ALA A 38 8.91 5.34 -15.55
N ARG A 39 9.72 4.65 -16.37
CA ARG A 39 9.42 3.29 -16.86
C ARG A 39 9.37 2.27 -15.73
N LEU A 40 10.31 2.34 -14.79
CA LEU A 40 10.36 1.46 -13.63
C LEU A 40 9.09 1.61 -12.79
N MET A 41 8.74 2.84 -12.40
CA MET A 41 7.54 3.12 -11.61
C MET A 41 6.27 2.65 -12.33
N ASN A 42 6.15 2.94 -13.63
CA ASN A 42 5.00 2.49 -14.42
C ASN A 42 4.91 0.95 -14.52
N GLY A 43 6.05 0.27 -14.63
CA GLY A 43 6.12 -1.19 -14.62
C GLY A 43 5.64 -1.79 -13.30
N GLU A 44 6.03 -1.21 -12.17
CA GLU A 44 5.58 -1.62 -10.83
C GLU A 44 4.07 -1.38 -10.63
N ASP A 45 3.56 -0.22 -11.08
CA ASP A 45 2.12 0.09 -11.04
C ASP A 45 1.27 -0.92 -11.83
N ALA A 46 1.82 -1.49 -12.91
CA ALA A 46 1.11 -2.45 -13.74
C ALA A 46 0.81 -3.78 -13.02
N ALA A 47 1.44 -4.07 -11.88
CA ALA A 47 1.14 -5.24 -11.05
C ALA A 47 -0.15 -5.06 -10.23
N VAL A 48 -0.57 -3.82 -9.97
CA VAL A 48 -1.73 -3.53 -9.10
C VAL A 48 -3.03 -4.16 -9.62
N PRO A 49 -3.41 -4.04 -10.91
CA PRO A 49 -4.62 -4.69 -11.41
C PRO A 49 -4.62 -6.21 -11.25
N ALA A 50 -3.46 -6.86 -11.41
CA ALA A 50 -3.33 -8.31 -11.21
C ALA A 50 -3.55 -8.69 -9.74
N ALA A 51 -2.95 -7.96 -8.80
CA ALA A 51 -3.16 -8.18 -7.37
C ALA A 51 -4.64 -7.95 -6.97
N VAL A 52 -5.32 -6.98 -7.58
CA VAL A 52 -6.77 -6.77 -7.39
C VAL A 52 -7.58 -7.95 -7.96
N ALA A 53 -7.19 -8.46 -9.13
CA ALA A 53 -7.86 -9.59 -9.78
C ALA A 53 -7.86 -10.85 -8.88
N GLU A 54 -6.76 -11.09 -8.17
CA GLU A 54 -6.65 -12.20 -7.21
C GLU A 54 -7.60 -12.08 -6.00
N ARG A 55 -8.09 -10.86 -5.71
CA ARG A 55 -8.95 -10.56 -4.54
C ARG A 55 -10.40 -10.29 -4.92
N LEU A 56 -10.78 -10.54 -6.17
CA LEU A 56 -12.15 -10.34 -6.63
C LEU A 56 -13.21 -11.09 -5.81
N PRO A 57 -12.98 -12.33 -5.31
CA PRO A 57 -13.96 -13.01 -4.46
C PRO A 57 -14.26 -12.24 -3.17
N GLU A 58 -13.24 -11.75 -2.46
CA GLU A 58 -13.41 -10.98 -1.22
C GLU A 58 -14.01 -9.60 -1.49
N ILE A 59 -13.59 -8.95 -2.58
CA ILE A 59 -14.14 -7.66 -3.01
C ILE A 59 -15.63 -7.81 -3.34
N ALA A 60 -16.02 -8.85 -4.08
CA ALA A 60 -17.42 -9.12 -4.41
C ALA A 60 -18.26 -9.38 -3.16
N ALA A 61 -17.78 -10.20 -2.23
CA ALA A 61 -18.46 -10.45 -0.95
C ALA A 61 -18.65 -9.16 -0.13
N ALA A 62 -17.65 -8.27 -0.11
CA ALA A 62 -17.75 -6.98 0.55
C ALA A 62 -18.80 -6.08 -0.13
N ILE A 63 -18.82 -6.04 -1.47
CA ILE A 63 -19.81 -5.28 -2.25
C ILE A 63 -21.23 -5.75 -1.92
N ASP A 64 -21.49 -7.06 -1.96
CA ASP A 64 -22.81 -7.63 -1.71
C ASP A 64 -23.31 -7.31 -0.29
N ALA A 65 -22.44 -7.47 0.71
CA ALA A 65 -22.75 -7.17 2.10
C ALA A 65 -23.07 -5.67 2.31
N VAL A 66 -22.28 -4.78 1.68
CA VAL A 66 -22.49 -3.34 1.73
C VAL A 66 -23.81 -2.97 1.03
N ALA A 67 -24.07 -3.49 -0.16
CA ALA A 67 -25.28 -3.23 -0.93
C ALA A 67 -26.55 -3.63 -0.15
N ALA A 68 -26.54 -4.83 0.46
CA ALA A 68 -27.65 -5.29 1.29
C ALA A 68 -27.89 -4.39 2.51
N ARG A 69 -26.83 -3.83 3.10
CA ARG A 69 -26.93 -2.88 4.21
C ARG A 69 -27.47 -1.52 3.75
N MET A 70 -27.01 -1.02 2.61
CA MET A 70 -27.48 0.26 2.05
C MET A 70 -28.96 0.19 1.67
N ALA A 71 -29.43 -0.92 1.10
CA ALA A 71 -30.84 -1.12 0.75
C ALA A 71 -31.82 -1.01 1.95
N ARG A 72 -31.32 -1.18 3.18
CA ARG A 72 -32.10 -1.04 4.43
C ARG A 72 -31.87 0.30 5.14
N GLY A 73 -31.33 1.30 4.44
CA GLY A 73 -31.04 2.62 4.99
C GLY A 73 -29.74 2.70 5.80
N GLY A 74 -28.84 1.73 5.66
CA GLY A 74 -27.53 1.73 6.31
C GLY A 74 -26.52 2.67 5.65
N ARG A 75 -25.35 2.82 6.28
CA ARG A 75 -24.25 3.69 5.83
C ARG A 75 -22.96 2.89 5.63
N LEU A 76 -22.16 3.31 4.66
CA LEU A 76 -20.76 2.95 4.48
C LEU A 76 -19.90 4.13 4.91
N VAL A 77 -18.88 3.89 5.72
CA VAL A 77 -17.97 4.93 6.23
C VAL A 77 -16.55 4.49 5.92
N TYR A 78 -15.79 5.33 5.24
CA TYR A 78 -14.35 5.18 5.07
C TYR A 78 -13.62 6.03 6.11
N ALA A 79 -12.58 5.47 6.72
CA ALA A 79 -11.75 6.16 7.69
C ALA A 79 -10.28 5.73 7.49
N GLY A 80 -9.37 6.69 7.56
CA GLY A 80 -7.94 6.48 7.35
C GLY A 80 -7.14 7.75 7.65
N ALA A 81 -5.81 7.66 7.58
CA ALA A 81 -4.89 8.78 7.75
C ALA A 81 -4.02 8.95 6.49
N GLY A 82 -3.57 10.18 6.23
CA GLY A 82 -2.73 10.49 5.06
C GLY A 82 -3.41 10.14 3.73
N THR A 83 -2.66 9.54 2.80
CA THR A 83 -3.16 9.13 1.47
C THR A 83 -4.36 8.19 1.55
N ALA A 84 -4.46 7.35 2.58
CA ALA A 84 -5.58 6.43 2.75
C ALA A 84 -6.88 7.12 3.24
N GLY A 85 -6.80 8.35 3.74
CA GLY A 85 -7.95 9.11 4.25
C GLY A 85 -8.44 10.25 3.34
N ARG A 86 -7.65 10.65 2.34
CA ARG A 86 -7.98 11.74 1.40
C ARG A 86 -8.65 11.18 0.15
#